data_AF-A0A382G517-F1
#
_entry.id   AF-A0A382G517-F1
#
_cell.length_a   1.000
_cell.length_b   1.000
_cell.length_c   1.000
_cell.angle_alpha   90.00
_cell.angle_beta   90.00
_cell.angle_gamma   90.00
#
_symmetry.space_group_name_H-M   'P 1'
#
loop_
_entity.id
_entity.type
_entity.pdbx_description
1 polymer ?
#
loop_
_entity_poly.entity_id
_entity_poly.type
_entity_poly.pdbx_seq_one_letter_code
_entity_poly.pdbx_strand_id
1 'polypeptide(L)'
;MLECNHDVQMLHDGPYPWPLKQRVGGEYGHLNNEQAGDFIGSVNLQRLRKLVISHVSEQNNQRGLALAALQGQLGSWSGELIVATQSEGLAWTEIGG
;
A
#
# COMPACT_ATOMS: atom_id res chain seq x y z
N MET A 1 -7.85 6.42 -1.12
CA MET A 1 -6.87 5.53 -1.78
C MET A 1 -5.54 5.75 -1.09
N LEU A 2 -4.76 4.70 -0.89
CA LEU A 2 -3.46 4.72 -0.22
C LEU A 2 -2.46 3.92 -1.05
N GLU A 3 -1.26 4.45 -1.23
CA GLU A 3 -0.21 3.74 -1.96
C GLU A 3 0.54 2.78 -1.04
N CYS A 4 0.91 1.62 -1.58
CA CYS A 4 1.82 0.66 -0.95
C CYS A 4 2.86 0.24 -2.00
N ASN A 5 3.89 1.07 -2.19
CA ASN A 5 4.73 0.97 -3.39
C ASN A 5 5.73 -0.19 -3.31
N HIS A 6 6.34 -0.38 -2.15
CA HIS A 6 7.38 -1.38 -1.97
C HIS A 6 7.39 -1.98 -0.56
N ASP A 7 7.87 -3.21 -0.50
CA ASP A 7 8.40 -3.79 0.72
C ASP A 7 9.87 -3.38 0.86
N VAL A 8 10.29 -3.00 2.06
CA VAL A 8 11.64 -2.46 2.30
C VAL A 8 12.72 -3.50 1.98
N GLN A 9 12.50 -4.75 2.39
CA GLN A 9 13.43 -5.83 2.14
C GLN A 9 13.47 -6.21 0.66
N MET A 10 12.30 -6.30 0.02
CA MET A 10 12.24 -6.56 -1.42
C MET A 10 12.87 -5.44 -2.24
N LEU A 11 12.69 -4.17 -1.87
CA LEU A 11 13.39 -3.06 -2.54
C LEU A 11 14.90 -3.15 -2.34
N HIS A 12 15.35 -3.57 -1.16
CA HIS A 12 16.78 -3.75 -0.88
C HIS A 12 17.38 -4.87 -1.72
N ASP A 13 16.74 -6.04 -1.78
CA ASP A 13 17.23 -7.24 -2.46
C ASP A 13 16.90 -7.27 -3.97
N GLY A 14 15.93 -6.47 -4.38
CA GLY A 14 15.36 -6.50 -5.72
C GLY A 14 16.27 -5.98 -6.83
N PRO A 15 15.81 -6.05 -8.08
CA PRO A 15 16.65 -5.88 -9.26
C PRO A 15 17.00 -4.41 -9.57
N TYR A 16 16.44 -3.44 -8.85
CA TYR A 16 16.67 -2.04 -9.13
C TYR A 16 18.15 -1.65 -8.94
N PRO A 17 18.74 -0.84 -9.84
CA PRO A 17 20.06 -0.27 -9.61
C PRO A 17 20.07 0.55 -8.31
N TRP A 18 21.21 0.58 -7.63
CA TRP A 18 21.32 1.25 -6.33
C TRP A 18 20.85 2.72 -6.32
N PRO A 19 21.14 3.57 -7.32
CA PRO A 19 20.60 4.94 -7.36
C PRO A 19 19.07 4.99 -7.40
N LEU A 20 18.43 4.01 -8.04
CA LEU A 20 16.97 3.93 -8.09
C LEU A 20 16.40 3.46 -6.74
N LYS A 21 17.05 2.48 -6.08
CA LYS A 21 16.68 2.05 -4.72
C LYS A 21 16.70 3.23 -3.75
N GLN A 22 17.76 4.05 -3.80
CA GLN A 22 17.86 5.26 -2.98
C GLN A 22 16.77 6.29 -3.24
N ARG A 23 16.40 6.49 -4.52
CA ARG A 23 15.33 7.43 -4.86
C ARG A 23 13.97 6.93 -4.43
N VAL A 24 13.70 5.63 -4.59
CA VAL A 24 12.39 5.02 -4.25
C VAL A 24 12.21 4.90 -2.73
N GLY A 25 13.24 4.48 -1.99
CA GLY A 25 13.19 4.28 -0.54
C GLY A 25 13.70 5.46 0.30
N GLY A 26 14.09 6.56 -0.32
CA GLY A 26 14.58 7.76 0.38
C GLY A 26 13.45 8.56 1.03
N GLU A 27 13.80 9.58 1.83
CA GLU A 27 12.84 10.38 2.61
C GLU A 27 11.75 11.08 1.76
N TYR A 28 12.07 11.40 0.50
CA TYR A 28 11.15 11.99 -0.47
C TYR A 28 10.73 10.99 -1.57
N GLY A 29 10.94 9.71 -1.31
CA GLY A 29 10.57 8.62 -2.20
C GLY A 29 9.10 8.24 -2.08
N HIS A 30 8.81 6.97 -2.33
CA HIS A 30 7.45 6.44 -2.29
C HIS A 30 7.14 5.82 -0.93
N LEU A 31 5.88 5.86 -0.51
CA LEU A 31 5.43 5.16 0.70
C LEU A 31 5.67 3.66 0.58
N ASN A 32 6.37 3.11 1.58
CA ASN A 32 6.51 1.67 1.76
C ASN A 32 5.29 1.07 2.48
N ASN A 33 5.21 -0.26 2.53
CA ASN A 33 4.09 -0.97 3.16
C ASN A 33 3.91 -0.63 4.65
N GLU A 34 5.00 -0.52 5.42
CA GLU A 34 4.96 -0.23 6.85
C GLU A 34 4.46 1.20 7.12
N GLN A 35 4.99 2.18 6.40
CA GLN A 35 4.55 3.58 6.47
C GLN A 35 3.07 3.73 6.11
N ALA A 36 2.59 2.96 5.13
CA ALA A 36 1.17 2.92 4.79
C ALA A 36 0.34 2.32 5.94
N GLY A 37 0.83 1.27 6.59
CA GLY A 37 0.24 0.71 7.80
C GLY A 37 0.15 1.73 8.92
N ASP A 38 1.27 2.35 9.30
CA ASP A 38 1.35 3.36 10.35
C ASP A 38 0.40 4.53 10.08
N PHE A 39 0.32 4.98 8.82
CA PHE A 39 -0.64 5.99 8.41
C PHE A 39 -2.08 5.54 8.68
N ILE A 40 -2.48 4.31 8.27
CA ILE A 40 -3.81 3.78 8.57
C ILE A 40 -4.09 3.69 10.07
N GLY A 41 -3.10 3.29 10.88
CA GLY A 41 -3.22 3.27 12.34
C GLY A 41 -3.51 4.64 12.95
N SER A 42 -3.14 5.73 12.27
CA SER A 42 -3.41 7.11 12.70
C SER A 42 -4.76 7.68 12.24
N VAL A 43 -5.46 6.99 11.33
CA VAL A 43 -6.70 7.48 10.71
C VAL A 43 -7.93 7.00 11.49
N ASN A 44 -8.92 7.88 11.68
CA ASN A 44 -10.21 7.48 12.21
C ASN A 44 -11.00 6.68 11.16
N LEU A 45 -11.07 5.36 11.35
CA LEU A 45 -11.73 4.43 10.42
C LEU A 45 -13.26 4.37 10.55
N GLN A 46 -13.88 5.04 11.54
CA GLN A 46 -15.33 4.93 11.81
C GLN A 46 -16.21 5.30 10.61
N ARG A 47 -15.77 6.26 9.79
CA ARG A 47 -16.50 6.70 8.59
C ARG A 47 -15.89 6.15 7.30
N LEU A 48 -14.76 5.46 7.38
CA LEU A 48 -14.10 4.91 6.21
C LEU A 48 -14.86 3.68 5.74
N ARG A 49 -15.52 3.77 4.58
CA ARG A 49 -16.27 2.64 4.02
C ARG A 49 -15.41 1.77 3.10
N LYS A 50 -14.47 2.38 2.39
CA LYS A 50 -13.63 1.72 1.39
C LYS A 50 -12.19 2.16 1.54
N LEU A 51 -11.27 1.21 1.52
CA LEU A 51 -9.85 1.44 1.41
C LEU A 51 -9.35 0.79 0.12
N VAL A 52 -8.79 1.61 -0.76
CA VAL A 52 -8.14 1.14 -1.99
C VAL A 52 -6.64 1.25 -1.80
N ILE A 53 -5.94 0.11 -1.88
CA ILE A 53 -4.48 0.04 -1.98
C ILE A 53 -4.11 0.17 -3.45
N SER A 54 -3.23 1.10 -3.80
CA SER A 54 -2.75 1.28 -5.18
C SER A 54 -1.23 1.11 -5.29
N HIS A 55 -0.78 0.93 -6.54
CA HIS A 55 0.64 0.98 -6.93
C HIS A 55 1.56 -0.04 -6.27
N VAL A 56 1.10 -1.27 -6.05
CA VAL A 56 1.96 -2.37 -5.59
C VAL A 56 2.99 -2.71 -6.69
N SER A 57 4.28 -2.44 -6.46
CA SER A 57 5.35 -2.80 -7.39
C SER A 57 5.34 -4.30 -7.67
N GLU A 58 5.38 -4.72 -8.93
CA GLU A 58 5.47 -6.15 -9.29
C GLU A 58 6.81 -6.78 -8.93
N GLN A 59 7.87 -5.97 -8.80
CA GLN A 59 9.23 -6.45 -8.56
C GLN A 59 9.72 -6.25 -7.13
N ASN A 60 9.35 -5.13 -6.50
CA ASN A 60 9.81 -4.78 -5.15
C ASN A 60 8.66 -4.77 -4.13
N ASN A 61 7.55 -5.44 -4.44
CA ASN A 61 6.46 -5.63 -3.50
C ASN A 61 5.72 -6.95 -3.79
N GLN A 62 4.88 -7.36 -2.86
CA GLN A 62 3.92 -8.43 -3.04
C GLN A 62 2.60 -8.03 -2.40
N ARG A 63 1.49 -8.38 -3.06
CA ARG A 63 0.14 -8.11 -2.56
C ARG A 63 -0.06 -8.62 -1.13
N GLY A 64 0.46 -9.81 -0.80
CA GLY A 64 0.37 -10.37 0.54
C GLY A 64 1.07 -9.53 1.61
N LEU A 65 2.25 -8.98 1.29
CA LEU A 65 3.03 -8.14 2.22
C LEU A 65 2.35 -6.78 2.44
N ALA A 66 1.89 -6.15 1.36
CA ALA A 66 1.12 -4.91 1.46
C ALA A 66 -0.15 -5.10 2.31
N LEU A 67 -0.89 -6.19 2.10
CA LEU A 67 -2.07 -6.51 2.90
C LEU A 67 -1.74 -6.78 4.37
N ALA A 68 -0.68 -7.55 4.63
CA ALA A 68 -0.26 -7.87 6.00
C ALA A 68 0.11 -6.62 6.80
N ALA A 69 0.81 -5.67 6.17
CA ALA A 69 1.19 -4.40 6.80
C ALA A 69 -0.02 -3.55 7.21
N LEU A 70 -1.13 -3.62 6.45
CA LEU A 70 -2.36 -2.90 6.78
C LEU A 70 -3.28 -3.66 7.75
N GLN A 71 -3.34 -5.00 7.64
CA GLN A 71 -4.28 -5.82 8.40
C GLN A 71 -4.18 -5.62 9.91
N GLY A 72 -2.97 -5.47 10.44
CA GLY A 72 -2.75 -5.21 11.87
C GLY A 72 -3.40 -3.92 12.38
N GLN A 73 -3.58 -2.93 11.49
CA GLN A 73 -4.11 -1.60 11.81
C GLN A 73 -5.62 -1.48 11.55
N LEU A 74 -6.16 -2.37 10.71
CA LEU A 74 -7.58 -2.36 10.37
C LEU A 74 -8.48 -2.90 11.50
N GLY A 75 -7.95 -3.70 12.43
CA GLY A 75 -8.65 -4.06 13.67
C GLY A 75 -10.12 -4.52 13.46
N SER A 76 -11.07 -3.77 14.03
CA SER A 76 -12.52 -4.02 13.89
C SER A 76 -13.18 -3.35 12.68
N TRP A 77 -12.40 -2.75 11.78
CA TRP A 77 -12.92 -2.14 10.57
C TRP A 77 -13.54 -3.20 9.66
N SER A 78 -14.79 -2.99 9.28
CA SER A 78 -15.59 -3.91 8.45
C SER A 78 -15.90 -3.33 7.07
N GLY A 79 -15.09 -2.37 6.61
CA GLY A 79 -15.24 -1.78 5.29
C GLY A 79 -14.66 -2.65 4.17
N GLU A 80 -14.77 -2.17 2.94
CA GLU A 80 -14.29 -2.87 1.75
C GLU A 80 -12.81 -2.56 1.48
N LEU A 81 -11.97 -3.59 1.47
CA LEU A 81 -10.56 -3.49 1.08
C LEU A 81 -10.37 -3.92 -0.37
N ILE A 82 -9.89 -2.99 -1.20
CA ILE A 82 -9.67 -3.20 -2.63
C ILE A 82 -8.18 -3.06 -2.92
N VAL A 83 -7.62 -3.96 -3.73
CA VAL A 83 -6.23 -3.86 -4.20
C VAL A 83 -6.24 -3.57 -5.68
N ALA A 84 -5.80 -2.37 -6.05
CA ALA A 84 -5.59 -1.95 -7.43
C ALA A 84 -4.12 -2.18 -7.81
N THR A 85 -3.88 -3.29 -8.52
CA THR A 85 -2.56 -3.63 -9.06
C THR A 85 -2.28 -2.84 -10.35
N GLN A 86 -1.04 -2.85 -10.83
CA GLN A 86 -0.69 -2.20 -12.12
C GLN A 86 -1.47 -2.78 -13.30
N SER A 87 -1.79 -4.07 -13.25
CA SER A 87 -2.49 -4.79 -14.33
C SER A 87 -4.01 -4.75 -14.21
N GLU A 88 -4.56 -4.84 -13.00
CA GLU A 88 -6.02 -4.93 -12.79
C GLU A 88 -6.67 -3.56 -12.55
N GLY A 89 -5.89 -2.55 -12.13
CA GLY A 89 -6.40 -1.21 -11.86
C GLY A 89 -7.53 -1.20 -10.82
N LEU A 90 -8.40 -0.19 -10.90
CA LEU A 90 -9.61 -0.10 -10.05
C LEU A 90 -10.84 -0.04 -10.96
N ALA A 91 -11.73 -1.04 -10.84
CA ALA A 91 -13.03 -0.98 -11.49
C ALA A 91 -13.86 0.18 -10.93
N TRP A 92 -14.83 0.67 -11.72
CA TRP A 92 -15.79 1.66 -11.23
C TRP A 92 -16.41 1.19 -9.92
N THR A 93 -16.33 2.04 -8.90
CA THR A 93 -16.83 1.74 -7.56
C THR A 93 -17.60 2.94 -7.02
N GLU A 94 -18.77 2.68 -6.47
CA GLU A 94 -19.55 3.71 -5.79
C GLU A 94 -18.93 4.02 -4.43
N ILE A 95 -18.78 5.30 -4.10
CA ILE A 95 -18.19 5.74 -2.82
C ILE A 95 -19.27 5.84 -1.72
N GLY A 96 -20.51 5.45 -2.03
CA GLY A 96 -21.70 5.58 -1.21
C GLY A 96 -22.50 6.85 -1.56
N GLY A 97 -23.83 6.71 -1.51
CA GLY A 97 -24.81 7.81 -1.57
C GLY A 97 -25.15 8.40 -0.20
#